data_AF-A0A521HHW6-F1
#
_entry.id   AF-A0A521HHW6-F1
#
_cell.length_a   1.000
_cell.length_b   1.000
_cell.length_c   1.000
_cell.angle_alpha   90.00
_cell.angle_beta   90.00
_cell.angle_gamma   90.00
#
_symmetry.space_group_name_H-M   'P 1'
#
loop_
_entity.id
_entity.type
_entity.pdbx_description
1 polymer ?
#
loop_
_entity_poly.entity_id
_entity_poly.type
_entity_poly.pdbx_seq_one_letter_code
_entity_poly.pdbx_strand_id
1 'polypeptide(L)'
;MSVTRKIIDLFGMLEAELKKELHLSPLAPEQDLNIATGKIFRGENYLNLPYIVLDYPKLFNTKNVFAFRSMLWWGNGFSFTLHLQGDSWESRKKKIINNLESLRNQGLYICVNDTPWQYHFEKNNYILLDEFLNQNRREELHQKIFIKISSRLDITEYAEVIPVAKKTLTSLMKLIS
;
A
#
# COMPACT_ATOMS: atom_id res chain seq x y z
N MET A 1 -28.61 -6.07 -3.63
CA MET A 1 -27.17 -6.23 -3.96
C MET A 1 -26.39 -6.31 -2.65
N SER A 2 -25.62 -7.39 -2.42
CA SER A 2 -24.85 -7.57 -1.17
C SER A 2 -23.79 -6.47 -1.00
N VAL A 3 -23.49 -6.09 0.25
CA VAL A 3 -22.42 -5.14 0.60
C VAL A 3 -21.09 -5.56 -0.02
N THR A 4 -20.74 -6.85 0.07
CA THR A 4 -19.54 -7.43 -0.55
C THR A 4 -19.46 -7.14 -2.04
N ARG A 5 -20.59 -7.23 -2.77
CA ARG A 5 -20.62 -6.97 -4.21
C ARG A 5 -20.32 -5.51 -4.51
N LYS A 6 -20.89 -4.58 -3.73
CA LYS A 6 -20.61 -3.13 -3.88
C LYS A 6 -19.13 -2.81 -3.69
N ILE A 7 -18.46 -3.47 -2.74
CA ILE A 7 -17.01 -3.27 -2.52
C ILE A 7 -16.19 -3.83 -3.68
N ILE A 8 -16.55 -5.01 -4.20
CA ILE A 8 -15.87 -5.58 -5.37
C ILE A 8 -16.02 -4.66 -6.59
N ASP A 9 -17.22 -4.14 -6.83
CA ASP A 9 -17.46 -3.24 -7.96
C ASP A 9 -16.74 -1.89 -7.76
N LEU A 10 -16.70 -1.35 -6.52
CA LEU A 10 -15.86 -0.20 -6.17
C LEU A 10 -14.38 -0.46 -6.46
N PHE A 11 -13.86 -1.63 -6.08
CA PHE A 11 -12.46 -1.98 -6.34
C PHE A 11 -12.18 -2.17 -7.83
N GLY A 12 -13.16 -2.63 -8.62
CA GLY A 12 -13.07 -2.63 -10.08
C GLY A 12 -12.96 -1.22 -10.66
N MET A 13 -13.78 -0.27 -10.16
CA MET A 13 -13.68 1.15 -10.54
C MET A 13 -12.34 1.75 -10.11
N LEU A 14 -11.87 1.41 -8.91
CA LEU A 14 -10.59 1.85 -8.39
C LEU A 14 -9.43 1.36 -9.26
N GLU A 15 -9.41 0.08 -9.66
CA GLU A 15 -8.39 -0.45 -10.58
C GLU A 15 -8.33 0.37 -11.89
N ALA A 16 -9.48 0.69 -12.48
CA ALA A 16 -9.55 1.49 -13.69
C ALA A 16 -8.98 2.91 -13.51
N GLU A 17 -9.18 3.52 -12.36
CA GLU A 17 -8.60 4.83 -12.04
C GLU A 17 -7.10 4.76 -11.74
N LEU A 18 -6.64 3.76 -10.99
CA LEU A 18 -5.21 3.57 -10.70
C LEU A 18 -4.41 3.28 -11.98
N LYS A 19 -5.02 2.58 -12.97
CA LYS A 19 -4.44 2.40 -14.31
C LYS A 19 -4.10 3.74 -14.96
N LYS A 20 -5.04 4.69 -14.95
CA LYS A 20 -4.83 6.02 -15.54
C LYS A 20 -3.67 6.76 -14.86
N GLU A 21 -3.60 6.71 -13.53
CA GLU A 21 -2.52 7.37 -12.77
C GLU A 21 -1.13 6.80 -13.10
N LEU A 22 -0.99 5.47 -13.21
CA LEU A 22 0.30 4.85 -13.57
C LEU A 22 0.75 5.19 -14.99
N HIS A 23 -0.18 5.35 -15.94
CA HIS A 23 0.17 5.77 -17.30
C HIS A 23 0.71 7.21 -17.36
N LEU A 24 0.28 8.08 -16.44
CA LEU A 24 0.74 9.48 -16.38
C LEU A 24 2.11 9.64 -15.71
N SER A 25 2.53 8.67 -14.89
CA SER A 25 3.82 8.67 -14.21
C SER A 25 4.48 7.30 -14.37
N PRO A 26 5.05 6.99 -15.56
CA PRO A 26 5.56 5.67 -15.85
C PRO A 26 6.64 5.29 -14.83
N LEU A 27 6.39 4.18 -14.12
CA LEU A 27 7.49 3.47 -13.46
C LEU A 27 8.44 2.98 -14.53
N ALA A 28 9.74 3.00 -14.25
CA ALA A 28 10.63 2.06 -14.89
C ALA A 28 10.13 0.65 -14.52
N PRO A 29 9.53 -0.10 -15.47
CA PRO A 29 8.88 -1.34 -15.13
C PRO A 29 9.94 -2.31 -14.63
N GLU A 30 9.74 -2.86 -13.44
CA GLU A 30 10.35 -4.16 -13.13
C GLU A 30 9.86 -5.13 -14.20
N GLN A 31 10.73 -5.97 -14.77
CA GLN A 31 10.43 -6.79 -15.95
C GLN A 31 9.12 -7.59 -15.81
N ASP A 32 8.72 -7.91 -14.59
CA ASP A 32 7.55 -8.73 -14.27
C ASP A 32 6.40 -7.97 -13.59
N LEU A 33 6.49 -6.65 -13.42
CA LEU A 33 5.41 -5.89 -12.76
C LEU A 33 4.15 -5.89 -13.63
N ASN A 34 3.11 -6.57 -13.17
CA ASN A 34 1.83 -6.61 -13.86
C ASN A 34 1.05 -5.31 -13.60
N ILE A 35 1.08 -4.44 -14.61
CA ILE A 35 0.28 -3.21 -14.73
C ILE A 35 -0.93 -3.38 -15.65
N ALA A 36 -1.17 -4.57 -16.19
CA ALA A 36 -2.29 -4.82 -17.08
C ALA A 36 -3.57 -5.16 -16.32
N THR A 37 -3.46 -5.94 -15.23
CA THR A 37 -4.62 -6.42 -14.46
C THR A 37 -4.36 -6.49 -12.96
N GLY A 38 -5.33 -6.03 -12.18
CA GLY A 38 -5.40 -6.18 -10.74
C GLY A 38 -5.79 -7.60 -10.31
N LYS A 39 -5.75 -7.87 -9.02
CA LYS A 39 -6.33 -9.09 -8.43
C LYS A 39 -7.25 -8.70 -7.29
N ILE A 40 -8.55 -8.96 -7.44
CA ILE A 40 -9.52 -8.81 -6.36
C ILE A 40 -9.79 -10.17 -5.74
N PHE A 41 -9.70 -10.27 -4.42
CA PHE A 41 -10.04 -11.48 -3.67
C PHE A 41 -10.57 -11.14 -2.27
N ARG A 42 -11.14 -12.15 -1.62
CA ARG A 42 -11.79 -12.04 -0.31
C ARG A 42 -11.14 -13.00 0.68
N GLY A 43 -11.21 -12.68 1.96
CA GLY A 43 -10.89 -13.59 3.04
C GLY A 43 -11.80 -13.35 4.24
N GLU A 44 -11.95 -14.36 5.09
CA GLU A 44 -12.96 -14.36 6.17
C GLU A 44 -12.35 -14.23 7.58
N ASN A 45 -11.02 -14.36 7.73
CA ASN A 45 -10.39 -14.53 9.04
C ASN A 45 -9.05 -13.79 9.20
N TYR A 46 -8.98 -12.52 8.79
CA TYR A 46 -7.87 -11.67 9.19
C TYR A 46 -8.18 -11.08 10.57
N LEU A 47 -7.51 -11.62 11.61
CA LEU A 47 -7.80 -11.31 13.02
C LEU A 47 -9.30 -11.47 13.36
N ASN A 48 -9.90 -12.60 12.93
CA ASN A 48 -11.31 -12.95 13.13
C ASN A 48 -12.33 -12.05 12.40
N LEU A 49 -11.87 -11.28 11.40
CA LEU A 49 -12.73 -10.38 10.64
C LEU A 49 -12.54 -10.59 9.13
N PRO A 50 -13.63 -10.46 8.34
CA PRO A 50 -13.55 -10.57 6.89
C PRO A 50 -12.92 -9.33 6.26
N TYR A 51 -12.39 -9.52 5.06
CA TYR A 51 -11.70 -8.50 4.29
C TYR A 51 -11.82 -8.74 2.78
N ILE A 52 -11.64 -7.66 2.01
CA ILE A 52 -11.54 -7.69 0.56
C ILE A 52 -10.32 -6.89 0.16
N VAL A 53 -9.55 -7.43 -0.78
CA VAL A 53 -8.31 -6.85 -1.28
C VAL A 53 -8.40 -6.66 -2.78
N LEU A 54 -7.87 -5.55 -3.26
CA LEU A 54 -7.38 -5.33 -4.61
C LEU A 54 -5.86 -5.14 -4.55
N ASP A 55 -5.11 -6.01 -5.22
CA ASP A 55 -3.69 -5.79 -5.49
C ASP A 55 -3.52 -5.27 -6.92
N TYR A 56 -3.14 -3.99 -7.06
CA TYR A 56 -2.85 -3.37 -8.37
C TYR A 56 -2.03 -2.07 -8.23
N PRO A 57 -0.86 -1.94 -8.88
CA PRO A 57 -0.20 -2.97 -9.70
C PRO A 57 0.38 -4.06 -8.80
N LYS A 58 0.79 -5.20 -9.40
CA LYS A 58 1.24 -6.35 -8.62
C LYS A 58 2.37 -7.14 -9.27
N LEU A 59 3.30 -7.60 -8.45
CA LEU A 59 4.30 -8.61 -8.69
C LEU A 59 4.42 -9.44 -7.42
N PHE A 60 4.12 -10.73 -7.52
CA PHE A 60 4.30 -11.67 -6.43
C PHE A 60 5.01 -12.90 -6.99
N ASN A 61 6.25 -13.12 -6.58
CA ASN A 61 6.98 -14.35 -6.85
C ASN A 61 7.84 -14.73 -5.63
N THR A 62 8.66 -15.78 -5.75
CA THR A 62 9.46 -16.30 -4.64
C THR A 62 10.55 -15.33 -4.18
N LYS A 63 10.98 -14.39 -5.03
CA LYS A 63 12.03 -13.42 -4.73
C LYS A 63 11.49 -12.06 -4.35
N ASN A 64 10.39 -11.65 -4.99
CA ASN A 64 9.95 -10.26 -5.05
C ASN A 64 8.48 -10.10 -4.68
N VAL A 65 8.21 -9.07 -3.89
CA VAL A 65 6.87 -8.50 -3.73
C VAL A 65 6.93 -7.05 -4.15
N PHE A 66 6.09 -6.70 -5.11
CA PHE A 66 5.67 -5.33 -5.38
C PHE A 66 4.16 -5.33 -5.42
N ALA A 67 3.50 -4.63 -4.51
CA ALA A 67 2.06 -4.45 -4.60
C ALA A 67 1.64 -3.10 -4.10
N PHE A 68 0.72 -2.46 -4.83
CA PHE A 68 -0.14 -1.46 -4.23
C PHE A 68 -1.46 -2.13 -3.85
N ARG A 69 -1.61 -2.40 -2.55
CA ARG A 69 -2.74 -3.11 -1.98
C ARG A 69 -3.78 -2.13 -1.47
N SER A 70 -4.95 -2.16 -2.07
CA SER A 70 -6.17 -1.55 -1.51
C SER A 70 -6.93 -2.62 -0.73
N MET A 71 -7.16 -2.41 0.55
CA MET A 71 -7.84 -3.37 1.41
C MET A 71 -8.99 -2.69 2.13
N LEU A 72 -10.16 -3.33 2.12
CA LEU A 72 -11.21 -3.06 3.11
C LEU A 72 -11.11 -4.15 4.18
N TRP A 73 -11.08 -3.74 5.44
CA TRP A 73 -11.13 -4.64 6.59
C TRP A 73 -12.33 -4.29 7.47
N TRP A 74 -13.18 -5.27 7.73
CA TRP A 74 -14.50 -5.02 8.30
C TRP A 74 -14.34 -4.49 9.73
N GLY A 75 -15.14 -3.48 10.09
CA GLY A 75 -15.03 -2.79 11.38
C GLY A 75 -13.79 -1.91 11.55
N ASN A 76 -12.89 -1.83 10.56
CA ASN A 76 -11.62 -1.10 10.66
C ASN A 76 -11.43 -0.02 9.59
N GLY A 77 -11.97 -0.23 8.39
CA GLY A 77 -11.94 0.74 7.28
C GLY A 77 -11.05 0.31 6.12
N PHE A 78 -10.68 1.27 5.28
CA PHE A 78 -9.86 1.06 4.10
C PHE A 78 -8.39 1.37 4.36
N SER A 79 -7.50 0.69 3.62
CA SER A 79 -6.08 1.03 3.57
C SER A 79 -5.53 0.88 2.16
N PHE A 80 -4.52 1.70 1.85
CA PHE A 80 -3.86 1.74 0.55
C PHE A 80 -2.36 1.69 0.77
N THR A 81 -1.76 0.53 0.53
CA THR A 81 -0.41 0.19 0.98
C THR A 81 0.50 -0.11 -0.19
N LEU A 82 1.61 0.62 -0.33
CA LEU A 82 2.74 0.13 -1.12
C LEU A 82 3.50 -0.89 -0.28
N HIS A 83 3.68 -2.09 -0.82
CA HIS A 83 4.46 -3.18 -0.22
C HIS A 83 5.58 -3.57 -1.18
N LEU A 84 6.82 -3.40 -0.74
CA LEU A 84 8.02 -3.83 -1.44
C LEU A 84 8.79 -4.84 -0.58
N GLN A 85 9.21 -5.96 -1.16
CA GLN A 85 10.06 -6.98 -0.51
C GLN A 85 10.99 -7.59 -1.56
N GLY A 86 12.16 -8.06 -1.12
CA GLY A 86 13.15 -8.65 -2.02
C GLY A 86 13.80 -7.61 -2.90
N ASP A 87 14.09 -7.94 -4.16
CA ASP A 87 14.75 -7.04 -5.11
C ASP A 87 13.94 -5.76 -5.36
N SER A 88 12.60 -5.84 -5.33
CA SER A 88 11.72 -4.66 -5.43
C SER A 88 11.95 -3.64 -4.30
N TRP A 89 12.41 -4.12 -3.14
CA TRP A 89 12.84 -3.26 -2.02
C TRP A 89 14.34 -2.94 -2.09
N GLU A 90 15.21 -3.94 -2.16
CA GLU A 90 16.67 -3.78 -2.04
C GLU A 90 17.24 -2.86 -3.13
N SER A 91 16.75 -2.96 -4.37
CA SER A 91 17.21 -2.09 -5.48
C SER A 91 16.84 -0.62 -5.29
N ARG A 92 15.82 -0.32 -4.47
CA ARG A 92 15.26 1.02 -4.25
C ARG A 92 15.49 1.54 -2.83
N LYS A 93 15.97 0.71 -1.92
CA LYS A 93 16.13 0.97 -0.48
C LYS A 93 16.79 2.31 -0.21
N LYS A 94 17.99 2.53 -0.77
CA LYS A 94 18.74 3.79 -0.59
C LYS A 94 17.96 5.01 -1.06
N LYS A 95 17.31 4.92 -2.23
CA LYS A 95 16.53 6.01 -2.81
C LYS A 95 15.30 6.34 -1.96
N ILE A 96 14.58 5.32 -1.53
CA ILE A 96 13.39 5.47 -0.68
C ILE A 96 13.75 6.12 0.65
N ILE A 97 14.79 5.61 1.32
CA ILE A 97 15.25 6.14 2.62
C ILE A 97 15.62 7.63 2.48
N ASN A 98 16.37 7.99 1.44
CA ASN A 98 16.80 9.37 1.21
C ASN A 98 15.66 10.33 0.89
N ASN A 99 14.59 9.84 0.23
CA ASN A 99 13.47 10.68 -0.19
C ASN A 99 12.27 10.61 0.76
N LEU A 100 12.37 9.89 1.88
CA LEU A 100 11.25 9.66 2.79
C LEU A 100 10.69 10.96 3.40
N GLU A 101 11.53 12.00 3.55
CA GLU A 101 11.10 13.36 3.97
C GLU A 101 10.03 13.97 3.04
N SER A 102 10.05 13.64 1.75
CA SER A 102 9.11 14.21 0.77
C SER A 102 7.65 13.83 1.06
N LEU A 103 7.44 12.83 1.91
CA LEU A 103 6.13 12.30 2.28
C LEU A 103 5.56 12.91 3.58
N ARG A 104 6.25 13.87 4.20
CA ARG A 104 5.78 14.51 5.44
C ARG A 104 4.42 15.17 5.29
N ASN A 105 3.67 15.20 6.39
CA ASN A 105 2.36 15.85 6.50
C ASN A 105 1.28 15.30 5.54
N GLN A 106 1.48 14.09 5.01
CA GLN A 106 0.50 13.44 4.13
C GLN A 106 -0.43 12.47 4.87
N GLY A 107 -0.29 12.32 6.19
CA GLY A 107 -1.09 11.37 6.99
C GLY A 107 -0.77 9.91 6.69
N LEU A 108 0.43 9.64 6.16
CA LEU A 108 0.89 8.29 5.84
C LEU A 108 1.41 7.58 7.09
N TYR A 109 1.37 6.25 7.04
CA TYR A 109 1.86 5.34 8.05
C TYR A 109 2.99 4.50 7.47
N ILE A 110 3.94 4.12 8.31
CA ILE A 110 5.02 3.20 7.95
C ILE A 110 4.97 1.96 8.84
N CYS A 111 5.19 0.80 8.24
CA CYS A 111 5.20 -0.46 8.96
C CYS A 111 6.49 -0.60 9.77
N VAL A 112 6.35 -0.88 11.05
CA VAL A 112 7.46 -1.16 11.99
C VAL A 112 7.56 -2.63 12.39
N ASN A 113 6.56 -3.45 12.03
CA ASN A 113 6.57 -4.89 12.30
C ASN A 113 7.75 -5.61 11.62
N ASP A 114 8.10 -6.78 12.13
CA ASP A 114 9.13 -7.65 11.53
C ASP A 114 8.57 -8.61 10.49
N THR A 115 7.24 -8.75 10.41
CA THR A 115 6.57 -9.59 9.42
C THR A 115 5.81 -8.76 8.38
N PRO A 116 5.92 -9.10 7.07
CA PRO A 116 5.28 -8.32 6.01
C PRO A 116 3.76 -8.54 5.92
N TRP A 117 3.22 -9.56 6.59
CA TRP A 117 1.86 -10.05 6.37
C TRP A 117 0.78 -9.45 7.29
N GLN A 118 1.15 -8.52 8.18
CA GLN A 118 0.19 -7.82 9.05
C GLN A 118 -0.28 -6.49 8.44
N TYR A 119 -1.58 -6.21 8.46
CA TYR A 119 -2.21 -5.01 7.89
C TYR A 119 -3.03 -4.19 8.91
N HIS A 120 -3.11 -4.61 10.18
CA HIS A 120 -3.76 -3.84 11.24
C HIS A 120 -2.96 -2.59 11.63
N PHE A 121 -3.61 -1.51 12.07
CA PHE A 121 -2.94 -0.22 12.37
C PHE A 121 -2.59 -0.04 13.86
N GLU A 122 -2.34 -1.12 14.58
CA GLU A 122 -1.84 -1.04 15.95
C GLU A 122 -0.36 -0.62 15.97
N LYS A 123 0.10 -0.02 17.07
CA LYS A 123 1.44 0.58 17.18
C LYS A 123 2.61 -0.41 17.00
N ASN A 124 2.38 -1.70 17.22
CA ASN A 124 3.37 -2.74 16.95
C ASN A 124 3.41 -3.17 15.46
N ASN A 125 2.54 -2.62 14.61
CA ASN A 125 2.54 -2.85 13.18
C ASN A 125 2.75 -1.59 12.36
N TYR A 126 1.97 -0.53 12.58
CA TYR A 126 2.11 0.75 11.88
C TYR A 126 2.18 1.92 12.86
N ILE A 127 3.01 2.91 12.53
CA ILE A 127 2.99 4.22 13.17
C ILE A 127 2.92 5.32 12.10
N LEU A 128 2.57 6.54 12.50
CA LEU A 128 2.58 7.68 11.59
C LEU A 128 3.99 7.91 11.04
N LEU A 129 4.08 8.19 9.75
CA LEU A 129 5.36 8.45 9.09
C LEU A 129 6.04 9.68 9.71
N ASP A 130 5.29 10.73 10.00
CA ASP A 130 5.84 11.93 10.63
C ASP A 130 6.43 11.63 12.02
N GLU A 131 5.77 10.76 12.80
CA GLU A 131 6.30 10.29 14.09
C GLU A 131 7.59 9.50 13.90
N PHE A 132 7.60 8.53 12.97
CA PHE A 132 8.77 7.73 12.64
C PHE A 132 9.98 8.60 12.23
N LEU A 133 9.73 9.63 11.42
CA LEU A 133 10.77 10.54 10.97
C LEU A 133 11.25 11.46 12.11
N ASN A 134 10.35 11.96 12.96
CA ASN A 134 10.72 12.81 14.11
C ASN A 134 11.55 12.07 15.15
N GLN A 135 11.36 10.75 15.27
CA GLN A 135 12.16 9.88 16.12
C GLN A 135 13.52 9.48 15.49
N ASN A 136 13.85 10.00 14.30
CA ASN A 136 15.09 9.69 13.56
C ASN A 136 15.30 8.18 13.29
N ARG A 137 14.20 7.44 13.08
CA ARG A 137 14.22 5.98 12.97
C ARG A 137 14.55 5.44 11.57
N ARG A 138 14.95 6.32 10.63
CA ARG A 138 15.27 5.94 9.24
C ARG A 138 16.27 4.79 9.14
N GLU A 139 17.26 4.79 10.03
CA GLU A 139 18.33 3.80 10.04
C GLU A 139 17.80 2.37 10.25
N GLU A 140 16.65 2.21 10.93
CA GLU A 140 16.00 0.90 11.10
C GLU A 140 15.65 0.24 9.76
N LEU A 141 15.38 1.05 8.72
CA LEU A 141 15.01 0.55 7.40
C LEU A 141 16.17 -0.17 6.69
N HIS A 142 17.42 0.09 7.07
CA HIS A 142 18.56 -0.62 6.50
C HIS A 142 18.52 -2.12 6.83
N GLN A 143 18.03 -2.46 8.02
CA GLN A 143 17.94 -3.84 8.52
C GLN A 143 16.66 -4.57 8.07
N LYS A 144 15.66 -3.84 7.55
CA LYS A 144 14.40 -4.42 7.11
C LYS A 144 14.56 -5.09 5.73
N ILE A 145 13.94 -6.26 5.58
CA ILE A 145 13.87 -7.03 4.33
C ILE A 145 12.67 -6.65 3.44
N PHE A 146 11.79 -5.78 3.95
CA PHE A 146 10.64 -5.26 3.24
C PHE A 146 10.34 -3.83 3.75
N ILE A 147 9.52 -3.09 3.01
CA ILE A 147 8.90 -1.86 3.47
C ILE A 147 7.42 -1.86 3.12
N LYS A 148 6.61 -1.31 4.04
CA LYS A 148 5.23 -0.93 3.74
C LYS A 148 4.96 0.50 4.17
N ILE A 149 4.43 1.29 3.25
CA ILE A 149 3.93 2.65 3.52
C ILE A 149 2.46 2.68 3.12
N SER A 150 1.60 3.17 4.00
CA SER A 150 0.15 3.05 3.85
C SER A 150 -0.58 4.33 4.22
N SER A 151 -1.66 4.64 3.51
CA SER A 151 -2.71 5.52 4.04
C SER A 151 -3.87 4.68 4.57
N ARG A 152 -4.58 5.19 5.57
CA ARG A 152 -5.82 4.61 6.10
C ARG A 152 -6.98 5.58 5.91
N LEU A 153 -8.18 5.05 5.75
CA LEU A 153 -9.43 5.79 5.63
C LEU A 153 -10.51 5.09 6.44
N ASP A 154 -11.34 5.84 7.17
CA ASP A 154 -12.44 5.26 7.93
C ASP A 154 -13.53 4.69 7.01
N ILE A 155 -14.32 3.72 7.50
CA ILE A 155 -15.44 3.15 6.73
C ILE A 155 -16.49 4.21 6.36
N THR A 156 -16.66 5.23 7.21
CA THR A 156 -17.63 6.32 7.01
C THR A 156 -17.25 7.25 5.86
N GLU A 157 -15.97 7.29 5.49
CA GLU A 157 -15.43 8.12 4.41
C GLU A 157 -15.44 7.38 3.06
N TYR A 158 -16.37 6.46 2.86
CA TYR A 158 -16.48 5.60 1.67
C TYR A 158 -16.35 6.33 0.32
N ALA A 159 -16.88 7.56 0.22
CA ALA A 159 -16.81 8.37 -0.99
C ALA A 159 -15.36 8.76 -1.38
N GLU A 160 -14.45 8.79 -0.41
CA GLU A 160 -13.06 9.22 -0.58
C GLU A 160 -12.10 8.08 -0.96
N VAL A 161 -12.59 6.83 -1.07
CA VAL A 161 -11.75 5.66 -1.38
C VAL A 161 -10.91 5.87 -2.64
N ILE A 162 -11.55 6.29 -3.74
CA ILE A 162 -10.86 6.52 -5.01
C ILE A 162 -9.87 7.70 -4.93
N PRO A 163 -10.27 8.93 -4.54
CA PRO A 163 -9.34 10.05 -4.53
C PRO A 163 -8.16 9.84 -3.56
N VAL A 164 -8.39 9.25 -2.39
CA VAL A 164 -7.30 8.94 -1.44
C VAL A 164 -6.36 7.89 -2.00
N ALA A 165 -6.87 6.78 -2.55
CA ALA A 165 -6.03 5.75 -3.16
C ALA A 165 -5.17 6.29 -4.31
N LYS A 166 -5.75 7.12 -5.18
CA LYS A 166 -5.02 7.77 -6.28
C LYS A 166 -3.91 8.69 -5.76
N LYS A 167 -4.23 9.57 -4.82
CA LYS A 167 -3.25 10.47 -4.19
C LYS A 167 -2.10 9.69 -3.52
N THR A 168 -2.45 8.63 -2.79
CA THR A 168 -1.46 7.77 -2.12
C THR A 168 -0.59 7.07 -3.15
N LEU A 169 -1.17 6.45 -4.19
CA LEU A 169 -0.41 5.82 -5.26
C LEU A 169 0.57 6.81 -5.89
N THR A 170 0.10 7.97 -6.35
CA THR A 170 0.94 8.98 -7.00
C THR A 170 2.08 9.46 -6.11
N SER A 171 1.83 9.66 -4.81
CA SER A 171 2.87 10.09 -3.86
C SER A 171 3.91 8.99 -3.63
N LEU A 172 3.48 7.75 -3.49
CA LEU A 172 4.37 6.61 -3.28
C LEU A 172 5.13 6.19 -4.55
N MET A 173 4.55 6.37 -5.73
CA MET A 173 5.26 6.13 -6.99
C MET A 173 6.37 7.15 -7.19
N LYS A 174 6.15 8.44 -6.88
CA LYS A 174 7.20 9.47 -6.90
C LYS A 174 8.37 9.17 -5.95
N LEU A 175 8.11 8.50 -4.82
CA LEU A 175 9.16 8.10 -3.88
C LEU A 175 10.14 7.07 -4.50
N ILE A 176 9.63 6.21 -5.38
CA ILE A 176 10.38 5.06 -5.92
C ILE A 176 10.87 5.26 -7.35
N SER A 177 10.25 6.19 -8.10
CA SER A 177 10.62 6.61 -9.46
C SER A 177 11.93 7.36 -9.49
#